data_AF-A0A3M1E4E0-F1
#
_entry.id   AF-A0A3M1E4E0-F1
#
_cell.length_a   1.000
_cell.length_b   1.000
_cell.length_c   1.000
_cell.angle_alpha   90.00
_cell.angle_beta   90.00
_cell.angle_gamma   90.00
#
_symmetry.space_group_name_H-M   'P 1'
#
loop_
_entity.id
_entity.type
_entity.pdbx_description
1 polymer ?
#
loop_
_entity_poly.entity_id
_entity_poly.type
_entity_poly.pdbx_seq_one_letter_code
_entity_poly.pdbx_strand_id
1 'polypeptide(L)'
;MSLRIRALLTIGLATVLLTALLDLVFSRTLLRAFAGAEIQDTERDAQHARAFLEDELRTMDVLTHDWASWDDTYAFIEDANPAYIRSNITDETFRNTHLNLMLFVHASGRVVLARAYDLEAEKEAPAPHEVYDALPVLTRATEEGLRGLLPLPEGVLLVTARPILTSEDQGPARGVLVFGRYLNSGLLDRIGAHLD
;
A
#
# COMPACT_ATOMS: atom_id res chain seq x y z
N MET A 1 8.78 44.90 -62.64
CA MET A 1 8.63 43.45 -62.37
C MET A 1 7.71 42.84 -63.41
N SER A 2 8.09 41.72 -64.02
CA SER A 2 7.20 41.00 -64.94
C SER A 2 6.03 40.36 -64.19
N LEU A 3 4.87 40.27 -64.83
CA LEU A 3 3.63 39.73 -64.26
C LEU A 3 3.82 38.34 -63.63
N ARG A 4 4.70 37.53 -64.24
CA ARG A 4 5.06 36.17 -63.79
C ARG A 4 5.70 36.14 -62.40
N ILE A 5 6.61 37.08 -62.10
CA ILE A 5 7.29 37.09 -60.79
C ILE A 5 6.33 37.49 -59.68
N ARG A 6 5.41 38.44 -59.94
CA ARG A 6 4.36 38.81 -58.97
C ARG A 6 3.44 37.61 -58.66
N ALA A 7 3.01 36.89 -59.69
CA ALA A 7 2.18 35.68 -59.53
C ALA A 7 2.90 34.58 -58.73
N LEU A 8 4.18 34.32 -59.02
CA LEU A 8 4.98 33.33 -58.29
C LEU A 8 5.15 33.71 -56.81
N LEU A 9 5.40 34.99 -56.50
CA LEU A 9 5.51 35.45 -55.11
C LEU A 9 4.19 35.34 -54.36
N THR A 10 3.06 35.67 -55.01
CA THR A 10 1.74 35.54 -54.37
C THR A 10 1.39 34.08 -54.08
N ILE A 11 1.69 33.16 -55.01
CA ILE A 11 1.44 31.73 -54.82
C ILE A 11 2.35 31.20 -53.71
N GLY A 12 3.65 31.51 -53.75
CA GLY A 12 4.59 31.07 -52.71
C GLY A 12 4.19 31.58 -51.32
N LEU A 13 3.80 32.84 -51.20
CA LEU A 13 3.31 33.40 -49.94
C LEU A 13 2.03 32.70 -49.46
N ALA A 14 1.07 32.46 -50.37
CA ALA A 14 -0.16 31.74 -50.03
C ALA A 14 0.11 30.31 -49.56
N THR A 15 1.03 29.59 -50.22
CA THR A 15 1.45 28.25 -49.81
C THR A 15 2.10 28.26 -48.42
N VAL A 16 3.03 29.17 -48.16
CA VAL A 16 3.68 29.28 -46.84
C VAL A 16 2.67 29.59 -45.75
N LEU A 17 1.75 30.54 -46.00
CA LEU A 17 0.70 30.88 -45.03
C LEU A 17 -0.24 29.71 -44.76
N LEU A 18 -0.63 28.97 -45.79
CA LEU A 18 -1.48 27.79 -45.63
C LEU A 18 -0.75 26.69 -44.84
N THR A 19 0.51 26.40 -45.15
CA THR A 19 1.32 25.41 -44.43
C THR A 19 1.49 25.81 -42.96
N ALA A 20 1.81 27.06 -42.67
CA ALA A 20 1.96 27.55 -41.30
C ALA A 20 0.63 27.47 -40.51
N LEU A 21 -0.50 27.76 -41.16
CA LEU A 21 -1.82 27.63 -40.53
C LEU A 21 -2.16 26.16 -40.23
N LEU A 22 -1.89 25.25 -41.16
CA LEU A 22 -2.11 23.82 -40.97
C LEU A 22 -1.22 23.26 -39.85
N ASP A 23 0.06 23.64 -39.83
CA ASP A 23 1.00 23.24 -38.78
C ASP A 23 0.57 23.75 -37.39
N LEU A 24 0.09 25.00 -37.31
CA LEU A 24 -0.43 25.56 -36.06
C LEU A 24 -1.67 24.80 -35.56
N VAL A 25 -2.60 24.47 -36.45
CA VAL A 25 -3.82 23.71 -36.08
C VAL A 25 -3.46 22.28 -35.69
N PHE A 26 -2.57 21.64 -36.44
CA PHE A 26 -2.11 20.28 -36.20
C PHE A 26 -1.37 20.18 -34.86
N SER A 27 -0.36 21.02 -34.63
CA SER A 27 0.40 21.04 -33.37
C SER A 27 -0.51 21.30 -32.17
N ARG A 28 -1.44 22.26 -32.25
CA ARG A 28 -2.40 22.55 -31.16
C ARG A 28 -3.33 21.38 -30.87
N THR A 29 -3.84 20.71 -31.89
CA THR A 29 -4.78 19.59 -31.72
C THR A 29 -4.07 18.35 -31.23
N LEU A 30 -2.93 18.02 -31.83
CA LEU A 30 -2.15 16.85 -31.51
C LEU A 30 -1.58 16.93 -30.08
N LEU A 31 -1.00 18.08 -29.69
CA LEU A 31 -0.49 18.27 -28.32
C LEU A 31 -1.60 18.15 -27.27
N ARG A 32 -2.80 18.67 -27.54
CA ARG A 32 -3.94 18.52 -26.64
C ARG A 32 -4.42 17.07 -26.55
N ALA A 33 -4.44 16.36 -27.68
CA ALA A 33 -4.82 14.95 -27.71
C ALA A 33 -3.82 14.10 -26.92
N PHE A 34 -2.51 14.34 -27.09
CA PHE A 34 -1.46 13.67 -26.31
C PHE A 34 -1.55 14.00 -24.82
N ALA A 35 -1.71 15.26 -24.44
CA ALA A 35 -1.87 15.63 -23.03
C ALA A 35 -3.11 15.00 -22.40
N GLY A 36 -4.21 14.88 -23.15
CA GLY A 36 -5.41 14.18 -22.69
C GLY A 36 -5.20 12.68 -22.48
N ALA A 37 -4.51 12.02 -23.42
CA ALA A 37 -4.15 10.61 -23.31
C ALA A 37 -3.19 10.37 -22.13
N GLU A 38 -2.17 11.21 -21.95
CA GLU A 38 -1.21 11.13 -20.85
C GLU A 38 -1.87 11.24 -19.47
N ILE A 39 -2.84 12.14 -19.32
CA ILE A 39 -3.64 12.26 -18.08
C ILE A 39 -4.45 10.97 -17.85
N GLN A 40 -5.11 10.46 -18.88
CA GLN A 40 -5.94 9.26 -18.76
C GLN A 40 -5.11 8.02 -18.41
N ASP A 41 -3.93 7.87 -19.02
CA ASP A 41 -2.99 6.78 -18.72
C ASP A 41 -2.49 6.91 -17.28
N THR A 42 -2.10 8.11 -16.85
CA THR A 42 -1.66 8.37 -15.46
C THR A 42 -2.76 8.06 -14.43
N GLU A 43 -4.01 8.44 -14.72
CA GLU A 43 -5.16 8.12 -13.85
C GLU A 43 -5.39 6.61 -13.75
N ARG A 44 -5.24 5.89 -14.87
CA ARG A 44 -5.38 4.44 -14.91
C ARG A 44 -4.29 3.74 -14.11
N ASP A 45 -3.04 4.17 -14.25
CA ASP A 45 -1.92 3.61 -13.49
C ASP A 45 -2.09 3.84 -11.98
N ALA A 46 -2.55 5.02 -11.59
CA ALA A 46 -2.88 5.32 -10.19
C ALA A 46 -4.01 4.42 -9.65
N GLN A 47 -5.04 4.15 -10.47
CA GLN A 47 -6.14 3.23 -10.10
C GLN A 47 -5.65 1.80 -9.95
N HIS A 48 -4.79 1.32 -10.86
CA HIS A 48 -4.20 -0.01 -10.78
C HIS A 48 -3.30 -0.16 -9.55
N ALA A 49 -2.42 0.81 -9.27
CA ALA A 49 -1.57 0.80 -8.08
C ALA A 49 -2.40 0.78 -6.78
N ARG A 50 -3.49 1.55 -6.75
CA ARG A 50 -4.45 1.52 -5.63
C ARG A 50 -5.11 0.14 -5.49
N ALA A 51 -5.61 -0.44 -6.57
CA ALA A 51 -6.26 -1.75 -6.54
C ALA A 51 -5.31 -2.84 -6.02
N PHE A 52 -4.05 -2.80 -6.44
CA PHE A 52 -3.02 -3.70 -5.94
C PHE A 52 -2.78 -3.53 -4.43
N LEU A 53 -2.64 -2.30 -3.93
CA LEU A 53 -2.47 -2.06 -2.50
C LEU A 53 -3.68 -2.50 -1.67
N GLU A 54 -4.89 -2.31 -2.20
CA GLU A 54 -6.12 -2.79 -1.56
C GLU A 54 -6.18 -4.33 -1.51
N ASP A 55 -5.65 -5.02 -2.52
CA ASP A 55 -5.54 -6.48 -2.55
C ASP A 55 -4.50 -6.99 -1.54
N GLU A 56 -3.33 -6.33 -1.47
CA GLU A 56 -2.28 -6.69 -0.51
C GLU A 56 -2.75 -6.50 0.95
N LEU A 57 -3.44 -5.39 1.24
CA LEU A 57 -4.05 -5.16 2.54
C LEU A 57 -5.11 -6.22 2.85
N ARG A 58 -5.89 -6.67 1.87
CA ARG A 58 -6.91 -7.72 2.06
C ARG A 58 -6.27 -9.07 2.36
N THR A 59 -5.21 -9.44 1.64
CA THR A 59 -4.47 -10.68 1.91
C THR A 59 -3.86 -10.67 3.31
N MET A 60 -3.25 -9.55 3.72
CA MET A 60 -2.70 -9.42 5.06
C MET A 60 -3.79 -9.41 6.15
N ASP A 61 -4.96 -8.86 5.85
CA ASP A 61 -6.11 -8.81 6.76
C ASP A 61 -6.70 -10.20 7.03
N VAL A 62 -6.79 -11.05 6.00
CA VAL A 62 -7.16 -12.47 6.15
C VAL A 62 -6.17 -13.19 7.06
N LEU A 63 -4.86 -13.03 6.81
CA LEU A 63 -3.83 -13.61 7.67
C LEU A 63 -3.93 -13.12 9.13
N THR A 64 -4.23 -11.84 9.32
CA THR A 64 -4.39 -11.25 10.66
C THR A 64 -5.59 -11.84 11.38
N HIS A 65 -6.71 -12.01 10.67
CA HIS A 65 -7.91 -12.63 11.22
C HIS A 65 -7.67 -14.08 11.61
N ASP A 66 -7.05 -14.88 10.72
CA ASP A 66 -6.74 -16.28 11.00
C ASP A 66 -5.95 -16.44 12.31
N TRP A 67 -4.97 -15.58 12.56
CA TRP A 67 -4.17 -15.61 13.79
C TRP A 67 -4.92 -15.04 15.01
N ALA A 68 -5.73 -14.00 14.80
CA ALA A 68 -6.49 -13.36 15.86
C ALA A 68 -7.61 -14.25 16.41
N SER A 69 -8.10 -15.18 15.60
CA SER A 69 -9.14 -16.15 15.98
C SER A 69 -8.57 -17.48 16.50
N TRP A 70 -7.26 -17.62 16.75
CA TRP A 70 -6.74 -18.82 17.40
C TRP A 70 -7.03 -18.82 18.90
N ASP A 71 -7.51 -19.95 19.43
CA ASP A 71 -7.70 -20.13 20.87
C ASP A 71 -6.37 -19.95 21.64
N ASP A 72 -5.24 -20.35 21.05
CA ASP A 72 -3.92 -20.12 21.61
C ASP A 72 -3.57 -18.63 21.68
N THR A 73 -3.93 -17.83 20.67
CA THR A 73 -3.77 -16.36 20.68
C THR A 73 -4.68 -15.72 21.73
N TYR A 74 -5.91 -16.22 21.84
CA TYR A 74 -6.92 -15.79 22.80
C TYR A 74 -6.55 -16.11 24.26
N ALA A 75 -5.79 -17.18 24.48
CA ALA A 75 -5.16 -17.48 25.77
C ALA A 75 -3.91 -16.64 26.01
N PHE A 76 -3.04 -16.52 25.00
CA PHE A 76 -1.77 -15.80 25.06
C PHE A 76 -1.94 -14.33 25.47
N ILE A 77 -2.99 -13.66 24.98
CA ILE A 77 -3.20 -12.24 25.30
C ILE A 77 -3.42 -11.98 26.80
N GLU A 78 -3.87 -12.98 27.54
CA GLU A 78 -4.07 -12.92 28.99
C GLU A 78 -2.83 -13.38 29.77
N ASP A 79 -2.27 -14.54 29.41
CA ASP A 79 -1.22 -15.19 30.20
C ASP A 79 0.22 -14.82 29.78
N ALA A 80 0.38 -14.17 28.62
CA ALA A 80 1.65 -13.83 28.00
C ALA A 80 2.64 -15.02 27.97
N ASN A 81 2.14 -16.24 27.75
CA ASN A 81 2.94 -17.43 27.96
C ASN A 81 4.16 -17.47 27.02
N PRO A 82 5.38 -17.70 27.55
CA PRO A 82 6.58 -17.73 26.72
C PRO A 82 6.64 -18.91 25.73
N ALA A 83 5.81 -19.94 25.92
CA ALA A 83 5.77 -21.10 25.02
C ALA A 83 5.22 -20.70 23.64
N TYR A 84 4.12 -19.94 23.62
CA TYR A 84 3.51 -19.38 22.42
C TYR A 84 4.49 -18.52 21.62
N ILE A 85 5.26 -17.67 22.32
CA ILE A 85 6.27 -16.82 21.65
C ILE A 85 7.32 -17.68 20.95
N ARG A 86 7.84 -18.71 21.63
CA ARG A 86 8.88 -19.60 21.06
C ARG A 86 8.37 -20.49 19.92
N SER A 87 7.10 -20.88 19.93
CA SER A 87 6.53 -21.76 18.91
C SER A 87 5.99 -20.99 17.71
N ASN A 88 5.39 -19.82 17.92
CA ASN A 88 4.64 -19.11 16.88
C ASN A 88 5.32 -17.81 16.42
N ILE A 89 6.05 -17.11 17.28
CA ILE A 89 6.65 -15.81 16.96
C ILE A 89 8.15 -15.98 16.73
N THR A 90 8.47 -16.70 15.66
CA THR A 90 9.85 -17.01 15.24
C THR A 90 10.26 -16.18 14.03
N ASP A 91 11.56 -16.05 13.79
CA ASP A 91 12.10 -15.40 12.58
C ASP A 91 11.57 -16.05 11.29
N GLU A 92 11.35 -17.37 11.31
CA GLU A 92 10.76 -18.10 10.20
C GLU A 92 9.30 -17.69 9.94
N THR A 93 8.53 -17.42 10.99
CA THR A 93 7.18 -16.87 10.87
C THR A 93 7.20 -15.55 10.10
N PHE A 94 8.08 -14.62 10.45
CA PHE A 94 8.19 -13.34 9.76
C PHE A 94 8.58 -13.51 8.29
N ARG A 95 9.55 -14.38 7.98
CA ARG A 95 9.94 -14.67 6.59
C ARG A 95 8.80 -15.30 5.79
N ASN A 96 8.12 -16.32 6.33
CA ASN A 96 7.06 -17.04 5.62
C ASN A 96 5.83 -16.15 5.39
N THR A 97 5.46 -15.36 6.40
CA THR A 97 4.31 -14.44 6.31
C THR A 97 4.66 -13.11 5.65
N HIS A 98 5.95 -12.84 5.37
CA HIS A 98 6.46 -11.57 4.87
C HIS A 98 6.00 -10.39 5.74
N LEU A 99 5.94 -10.56 7.06
CA LEU A 99 5.59 -9.50 8.00
C LEU A 99 6.85 -8.81 8.51
N ASN A 100 6.71 -7.53 8.85
CA ASN A 100 7.74 -6.74 9.52
C ASN A 100 7.38 -6.43 10.97
N LEU A 101 6.10 -6.55 11.34
CA LEU A 101 5.62 -6.21 12.67
C LEU A 101 4.49 -7.15 13.09
N MET A 102 4.57 -7.64 14.32
CA MET A 102 3.48 -8.29 15.04
C MET A 102 3.33 -7.61 16.40
N LEU A 103 2.14 -7.10 16.68
CA LEU A 103 1.83 -6.37 17.90
C LEU A 103 0.54 -6.91 18.51
N PHE A 104 0.63 -7.32 19.78
CA PHE A 104 -0.46 -7.90 20.54
C PHE A 104 -0.85 -6.92 21.64
N VAL A 105 -2.07 -6.40 21.58
CA VAL A 105 -2.55 -5.36 22.49
C VAL A 105 -3.74 -5.90 23.28
N HIS A 106 -3.63 -5.94 24.60
CA HIS A 106 -4.71 -6.38 25.48
C HIS A 106 -5.88 -5.38 25.45
N ALA A 107 -7.09 -5.83 25.77
CA ALA A 107 -8.30 -4.99 25.81
C ALA A 107 -8.19 -3.77 26.74
N SER A 108 -7.25 -3.79 27.69
CA SER A 108 -6.93 -2.64 28.56
C SER A 108 -6.05 -1.57 27.89
N GLY A 109 -5.65 -1.75 26.63
CA GLY A 109 -4.70 -0.90 25.90
C GLY A 109 -3.22 -1.19 26.20
N ARG A 110 -2.92 -2.21 27.01
CA ARG A 110 -1.54 -2.61 27.33
C ARG A 110 -0.98 -3.46 26.20
N VAL A 111 0.21 -3.12 25.71
CA VAL A 111 0.97 -3.97 24.77
C VAL A 111 1.49 -5.20 25.53
N VAL A 112 1.09 -6.39 25.07
CA VAL A 112 1.53 -7.68 25.61
C VAL A 112 2.81 -8.13 24.93
N LEU A 113 2.90 -7.96 23.61
CA LEU A 113 4.09 -8.28 22.83
C LEU A 113 4.19 -7.33 21.65
N ALA A 114 5.40 -6.84 21.38
CA ALA A 114 5.77 -6.16 20.14
C ALA A 114 7.03 -6.83 19.59
N ARG A 115 6.96 -7.30 18.36
CA ARG A 115 8.10 -7.89 17.64
C ARG A 115 8.15 -7.30 16.25
N ALA A 116 9.32 -6.83 15.86
CA ALA A 116 9.57 -6.35 14.51
C ALA A 116 10.76 -7.07 13.90
N TYR A 117 10.74 -7.22 12.58
CA TYR A 117 11.71 -7.98 11.83
C TYR A 117 12.03 -7.26 10.52
N ASP A 118 13.32 -7.09 10.26
CA ASP A 118 13.84 -6.59 9.01
C ASP A 118 13.99 -7.77 8.05
N LEU A 119 13.12 -7.83 7.04
CA LEU A 119 13.10 -8.88 6.03
C LEU A 119 14.29 -8.80 5.07
N GLU A 120 14.89 -7.62 4.88
CA GLU A 120 16.03 -7.43 3.98
C GLU A 120 17.34 -7.80 4.68
N ALA A 121 17.49 -7.38 5.94
CA ALA A 121 18.66 -7.71 6.75
C ALA A 121 18.56 -9.06 7.48
N GLU A 122 17.42 -9.75 7.35
CA GLU A 122 17.07 -11.02 8.00
C GLU A 122 17.38 -11.05 9.50
N LYS A 123 16.91 -10.03 10.23
CA LYS A 123 17.17 -9.90 11.67
C LYS A 123 16.05 -9.20 12.41
N GLU A 124 15.97 -9.44 13.72
CA GLU A 124 15.07 -8.68 14.60
C GLU A 124 15.42 -7.18 14.53
N ALA A 125 14.37 -6.35 14.44
CA ALA A 125 14.43 -4.91 14.40
C ALA A 125 13.66 -4.32 15.58
N PRO A 126 13.98 -3.10 16.03
CA PRO A 126 13.12 -2.40 16.98
C PRO A 126 11.76 -2.11 16.35
N ALA A 127 10.68 -2.30 17.10
CA ALA A 127 9.35 -1.86 16.66
C ALA A 127 9.33 -0.32 16.57
N PRO A 128 8.85 0.28 15.45
CA PRO A 128 8.82 1.73 15.29
C PRO A 128 7.99 2.39 16.38
N HIS A 129 8.47 3.51 16.92
CA HIS A 129 7.84 4.11 18.10
C HIS A 129 6.47 4.72 17.77
N GLU A 130 6.34 5.26 16.56
CA GLU A 130 5.17 5.91 16.00
C GLU A 130 3.99 4.94 15.82
N VAL A 131 4.23 3.63 15.78
CA VAL A 131 3.16 2.61 15.83
C VAL A 131 2.42 2.66 17.17
N TYR A 132 3.13 2.97 18.27
CA TYR A 132 2.49 3.12 19.58
C TYR A 132 1.58 4.36 19.62
N ASP A 133 1.91 5.42 18.89
CA ASP A 133 1.06 6.61 18.77
C ASP A 133 -0.23 6.32 17.99
N ALA A 134 -0.18 5.36 17.06
CA ALA A 134 -1.33 4.91 16.28
C ALA A 134 -2.23 3.92 17.04
N LEU A 135 -1.81 3.39 18.20
CA LEU A 135 -2.58 2.41 18.99
C LEU A 135 -4.03 2.81 19.24
N PRO A 136 -4.37 4.05 19.63
CA PRO A 136 -5.77 4.42 19.88
C PRO A 136 -6.69 4.27 18.66
N VAL A 137 -6.13 4.32 17.45
CA VAL A 137 -6.85 4.07 16.20
C VAL A 137 -6.87 2.57 15.90
N LEU A 138 -5.73 1.90 16.01
CA LEU A 138 -5.60 0.46 15.74
C LEU A 138 -6.45 -0.39 16.68
N THR A 139 -6.56 -0.02 17.95
CA THR A 139 -7.34 -0.75 18.96
C THR A 139 -8.84 -0.45 18.91
N ARG A 140 -9.29 0.48 18.06
CA ARG A 140 -10.70 0.75 17.79
C ARG A 140 -11.28 -0.16 16.71
N ALA A 141 -10.51 -1.14 16.23
CA ALA A 141 -10.99 -2.13 15.29
C ALA A 141 -12.34 -2.71 15.75
N THR A 142 -13.34 -2.57 14.89
CA THR A 142 -14.64 -3.23 15.07
C THR A 142 -14.48 -4.72 14.78
N GLU A 143 -15.57 -5.50 14.85
CA GLU A 143 -15.56 -6.90 14.40
C GLU A 143 -15.06 -7.05 12.95
N GLU A 144 -15.28 -6.04 12.10
CA GLU A 144 -14.82 -6.00 10.72
C GLU A 144 -13.31 -5.75 10.56
N GLY A 145 -12.60 -5.48 11.66
CA GLY A 145 -11.18 -5.14 11.64
C GLY A 145 -10.89 -3.72 11.12
N LEU A 146 -9.62 -3.39 11.06
CA LEU A 146 -9.11 -2.16 10.45
C LEU A 146 -7.94 -2.51 9.55
N ARG A 147 -7.86 -1.87 8.38
CA ARG A 147 -6.71 -1.98 7.48
C ARG A 147 -6.40 -0.63 6.85
N GLY A 148 -5.13 -0.35 6.61
CA GLY A 148 -4.73 0.91 6.01
C GLY A 148 -3.22 1.08 5.88
N LEU A 149 -2.82 2.32 5.59
CA LEU A 149 -1.44 2.72 5.45
C LEU A 149 -1.08 3.65 6.61
N LEU A 150 0.04 3.36 7.26
CA LEU A 150 0.60 4.16 8.33
C LEU A 150 1.93 4.74 7.84
N PRO A 151 2.00 6.06 7.56
CA PRO A 151 3.26 6.70 7.21
C PRO A 151 4.16 6.83 8.44
N LEU A 152 5.37 6.27 8.36
CA LEU A 152 6.40 6.31 9.39
C LEU A 152 7.68 6.99 8.84
N PRO A 153 8.59 7.47 9.69
CA PRO A 153 9.88 8.00 9.24
C PRO A 153 10.70 7.01 8.40
N GLU A 154 10.58 5.70 8.67
CA GLU A 154 11.28 4.63 7.96
C GLU A 154 10.61 4.27 6.62
N GLY A 155 9.34 4.64 6.44
CA GLY A 155 8.57 4.30 5.24
C GLY A 155 7.08 4.14 5.50
N VAL A 156 6.33 3.73 4.47
CA VAL A 156 4.90 3.45 4.62
C VAL A 156 4.72 2.00 5.09
N LEU A 157 4.06 1.83 6.23
CA LEU A 157 3.69 0.53 6.78
C LEU A 157 2.24 0.22 6.40
N LEU A 158 2.01 -0.85 5.63
CA LEU A 158 0.70 -1.45 5.53
C LEU A 158 0.36 -2.04 6.89
N VAL A 159 -0.82 -1.76 7.42
CA VAL A 159 -1.25 -2.22 8.74
C VAL A 159 -2.63 -2.86 8.68
N THR A 160 -2.81 -3.93 9.44
CA THR A 160 -4.09 -4.63 9.65
C THR A 160 -4.26 -4.90 11.13
N ALA A 161 -5.47 -4.73 11.64
CA ALA A 161 -5.80 -4.87 13.04
C ALA A 161 -7.12 -5.63 13.19
N ARG A 162 -7.12 -6.72 13.95
CA ARG A 162 -8.29 -7.57 14.17
C ARG A 162 -8.51 -7.83 15.66
N PRO A 163 -9.75 -7.85 16.15
CA PRO A 163 -10.04 -8.24 17.53
C PRO A 163 -9.62 -9.69 17.75
N ILE A 164 -9.02 -9.98 18.89
CA ILE A 164 -8.64 -11.33 19.29
C ILE A 164 -9.88 -12.02 19.88
N LEU A 165 -10.36 -13.05 19.20
CA LEU A 165 -11.56 -13.84 19.52
C LEU A 165 -11.18 -15.34 19.60
N THR A 166 -12.14 -16.19 19.98
CA THR A 166 -11.94 -17.64 19.94
C THR A 166 -11.99 -18.18 18.51
N SER A 167 -11.64 -19.45 18.33
CA SER A 167 -11.69 -20.16 17.03
C SER A 167 -13.08 -20.29 16.41
N GLU A 168 -14.11 -20.04 17.20
CA GLU A 168 -15.51 -19.96 16.74
C GLU A 168 -15.95 -18.51 16.47
N ASP A 169 -15.02 -17.55 16.44
CA ASP A 169 -15.28 -16.10 16.37
C ASP A 169 -16.26 -15.60 17.44
N GLN A 170 -16.14 -16.15 18.64
CA GLN A 170 -17.03 -15.88 19.76
C GLN A 170 -16.28 -15.30 20.97
N GLY A 171 -17.09 -14.84 21.93
CA GLY A 171 -16.61 -14.29 23.19
C GLY A 171 -16.29 -12.79 23.11
N PRO A 172 -16.04 -12.16 24.27
CA PRO A 172 -15.60 -10.77 24.26
C PRO A 172 -14.21 -10.68 23.64
N ALA A 173 -14.00 -9.67 22.80
CA ALA A 173 -12.67 -9.35 22.30
C ALA A 173 -11.72 -9.09 23.49
N ARG A 174 -10.66 -9.90 23.61
CA ARG A 174 -9.65 -9.78 24.69
C ARG A 174 -8.51 -8.85 24.35
N GLY A 175 -8.49 -8.35 23.13
CA GLY A 175 -7.43 -7.50 22.64
C GLY A 175 -7.54 -7.32 21.14
N VAL A 176 -6.46 -6.78 20.56
CA VAL A 176 -6.31 -6.58 19.14
C VAL A 176 -4.94 -7.10 18.71
N LEU A 177 -4.93 -7.91 17.66
CA LEU A 177 -3.74 -8.32 16.95
C LEU A 177 -3.52 -7.36 15.80
N VAL A 178 -2.31 -6.80 15.71
CA VAL A 178 -1.90 -5.91 14.63
C VAL A 178 -0.72 -6.51 13.90
N PHE A 179 -0.86 -6.64 12.59
CA PHE A 179 0.23 -6.98 11.68
C PHE A 179 0.64 -5.77 10.85
N GLY A 180 1.93 -5.72 10.52
CA GLY A 180 2.49 -4.68 9.68
C GLY A 180 3.50 -5.23 8.66
N ARG A 181 3.47 -4.66 7.47
CA ARG A 181 4.41 -4.95 6.36
C ARG A 181 4.83 -3.63 5.72
N TYR A 182 6.12 -3.41 5.54
CA TYR A 182 6.59 -2.20 4.87
C TYR A 182 6.33 -2.27 3.37
N LEU A 183 5.98 -1.13 2.79
CA LEU A 183 6.03 -0.92 1.35
C LEU A 183 7.49 -0.80 0.91
N ASN A 184 8.16 -1.94 0.75
CA ASN A 184 9.56 -2.03 0.35
C ASN A 184 9.72 -2.16 -1.17
N SER A 185 10.97 -2.16 -1.63
CA SER A 185 11.33 -2.31 -3.04
C SER A 185 10.71 -3.56 -3.67
N GLY A 186 10.72 -4.70 -2.96
CA GLY A 186 10.11 -5.94 -3.44
C GLY A 186 8.59 -5.82 -3.67
N LEU A 187 7.86 -5.12 -2.80
CA LEU A 187 6.43 -4.88 -2.99
C LEU A 187 6.18 -3.87 -4.13
N LEU A 188 7.03 -2.85 -4.26
CA LEU A 188 6.97 -1.85 -5.34
C LEU A 188 7.27 -2.46 -6.71
N ASP A 189 8.21 -3.40 -6.82
CA ASP A 189 8.51 -4.12 -8.06
C ASP A 189 7.32 -4.97 -8.51
N ARG A 190 6.57 -5.56 -7.57
CA ARG A 190 5.32 -6.28 -7.87
C ARG A 190 4.22 -5.33 -8.36
N ILE A 191 4.15 -4.11 -7.83
CA ILE A 191 3.25 -3.07 -8.36
C ILE A 191 3.64 -2.74 -9.80
N GLY A 192 4.92 -2.46 -10.06
CA GLY A 192 5.43 -2.13 -11.39
C GLY A 192 5.12 -3.21 -12.42
N ALA A 193 5.37 -4.48 -12.09
CA ALA A 193 5.07 -5.62 -12.96
C ALA A 193 3.57 -5.85 -13.21
N HIS A 194 2.68 -5.26 -12.39
CA HIS A 194 1.22 -5.34 -12.55
C HIS A 194 0.65 -4.14 -13.32
N LEU A 195 1.47 -3.10 -13.55
CA LEU A 195 1.12 -1.91 -14.32
C LEU A 195 1.46 -2.06 -15.81
N ASP A 196 2.49 -2.85 -16.15
CA ASP A 196 2.88 -3.22 -17.52
C ASP A 196 1.95 -4.26 -18.18
#